data_AF-A0A8C9AKF0-F1
#
_entry.id   AF-A0A8C9AKF0-F1
#
_cell.length_a   1.000
_cell.length_b   1.000
_cell.length_c   1.000
_cell.angle_alpha   90.00
_cell.angle_beta   90.00
_cell.angle_gamma   90.00
#
_symmetry.space_group_name_H-M   'P 1'
#
loop_
_entity.id
_entity.type
_entity.pdbx_description
1 polymer ?
#
loop_
_entity_poly.entity_id
_entity_poly.type
_entity_poly.pdbx_seq_one_letter_code
_entity_poly.pdbx_strand_id
1 'polypeptide(L)'
;MEPRPLLLLLGLCSAGLVLGSEHETRLVAKLFKDYSSVVRPVEDHRQIVEVTVGLQLIQLINVDEVNQIVTTNVRLKQQWVDYNLKWNPDDYGGVKKIHIPSEKIWRPDIVLYNNADGDFAIVKFTKVLLDYTGHITWTPPAIFKSYCEIIVTHFPFDEQNCSMKLGTWTYDGSVVAINPESDKPDLSNFMESGEWVIKESRGWKHWVFYSCCPNTPYLDITYHFVMQRLPLYFIVNVIIPCLLFSFLTGLVFYLPTDSGEKMTLSISVLLSLTVFLLVIVELIPSTSSAVPLIGKYMLFTMVFVIASIIITVIVINTHHRSPSTHVMPEWVRKAAEEWKYVAMVMDHILLGVFMLVCIIGTLAVFAGRLIELNQQG
;
A
#
# COMPACT_ATOMS: atom_id res chain seq x y z
N MET A 1 -55.11 13.57 76.94
CA MET A 1 -55.78 14.14 75.77
C MET A 1 -54.93 13.81 74.55
N GLU A 2 -55.28 12.74 73.84
CA GLU A 2 -54.89 12.61 72.42
C GLU A 2 -55.49 13.77 71.62
N PRO A 3 -54.87 14.16 70.49
CA PRO A 3 -55.47 13.75 69.22
C PRO A 3 -54.49 13.44 68.06
N ARG A 4 -54.81 12.32 67.39
CA ARG A 4 -54.89 12.04 65.94
C ARG A 4 -53.61 11.84 65.08
N PRO A 5 -53.63 10.81 64.20
CA PRO A 5 -52.47 10.36 63.44
C PRO A 5 -52.39 11.02 62.04
N LEU A 6 -51.17 11.25 61.56
CA LEU A 6 -50.89 11.61 60.17
C LEU A 6 -51.09 10.37 59.27
N LEU A 7 -52.01 10.45 58.32
CA LEU A 7 -52.16 9.49 57.23
C LEU A 7 -50.92 9.53 56.33
N LEU A 8 -50.10 8.48 56.35
CA LEU A 8 -49.10 8.20 55.33
C LEU A 8 -49.78 7.50 54.15
N LEU A 9 -49.99 8.24 53.06
CA LEU A 9 -50.33 7.71 51.75
C LEU A 9 -49.17 6.82 51.25
N LEU A 10 -49.31 5.51 51.42
CA LEU A 10 -48.54 4.50 50.70
C LEU A 10 -48.96 4.55 49.23
N GLY A 11 -48.28 5.38 48.45
CA GLY A 11 -48.27 5.27 47.00
C GLY A 11 -47.64 3.94 46.62
N LEU A 12 -48.47 2.97 46.23
CA LEU A 12 -48.07 1.79 45.48
C LEU A 12 -47.45 2.25 44.16
N CYS A 13 -46.14 2.51 44.16
CA CYS A 13 -45.35 2.40 42.95
C CYS A 13 -45.38 0.92 42.56
N SER A 14 -46.22 0.60 41.58
CA SER A 14 -46.09 -0.60 40.78
C SER A 14 -44.69 -0.61 40.19
N ALA A 15 -43.76 -1.25 40.89
CA ALA A 15 -42.56 -1.78 40.30
C ALA A 15 -43.03 -2.78 39.24
N GLY A 16 -43.25 -2.30 38.02
CA GLY A 16 -43.33 -3.16 36.85
C GLY A 16 -42.05 -3.97 36.86
N LEU A 17 -42.17 -5.24 37.20
CA LEU A 17 -41.13 -6.23 36.98
C LEU A 17 -40.78 -6.13 35.50
N VAL A 18 -39.65 -5.52 35.20
CA VAL A 18 -39.04 -5.57 33.88
C VAL A 18 -38.69 -7.04 33.68
N LEU A 19 -39.58 -7.78 33.02
CA LEU A 19 -39.30 -9.13 32.52
C LEU A 19 -38.15 -8.99 31.52
N GLY A 20 -36.93 -9.18 31.99
CA GLY A 20 -35.78 -9.42 31.12
C GLY A 20 -36.08 -10.62 30.22
N SER A 21 -35.49 -10.66 29.02
CA SER A 21 -35.71 -11.71 28.02
C SER A 21 -35.26 -13.09 28.52
N GLU A 22 -36.13 -13.77 29.28
CA GLU A 22 -35.91 -15.14 29.75
C GLU A 22 -35.83 -16.12 28.57
N HIS A 23 -36.59 -15.85 27.51
CA HIS A 23 -36.64 -16.69 26.31
C HIS A 23 -35.29 -16.82 25.62
N GLU A 24 -34.52 -15.72 25.48
CA GLU A 24 -33.21 -15.76 24.84
C GLU A 24 -32.18 -16.51 25.69
N THR A 25 -32.22 -16.32 27.01
CA THR A 25 -31.33 -17.05 27.94
C THR A 25 -31.61 -18.55 27.91
N ARG A 26 -32.88 -18.94 27.92
CA ARG A 26 -33.33 -20.33 27.82
C ARG A 26 -32.96 -20.95 26.47
N LEU A 27 -33.07 -20.19 25.38
CA LEU A 27 -32.68 -20.62 24.04
C LEU A 27 -31.18 -20.93 23.98
N VAL A 28 -30.34 -19.98 24.40
CA VAL A 28 -28.87 -20.16 24.41
C VAL A 28 -28.48 -21.36 25.27
N ALA A 29 -29.06 -21.52 26.46
CA ALA A 29 -28.78 -22.67 27.32
C ALA A 29 -29.14 -24.01 26.67
N LYS A 30 -30.24 -24.08 25.90
CA LYS A 30 -30.63 -25.29 25.18
C LYS A 30 -29.71 -25.58 23.99
N LEU A 31 -29.38 -24.57 23.19
CA LEU A 31 -28.53 -24.73 22.01
C LEU A 31 -27.13 -25.25 22.36
N PHE A 32 -26.57 -24.83 23.50
CA PHE A 32 -25.20 -25.18 23.90
C PHE A 32 -25.08 -26.36 24.87
N LYS A 33 -26.16 -27.06 25.22
CA LYS A 33 -26.12 -28.15 26.22
C LYS A 33 -25.26 -29.34 25.76
N ASP A 34 -25.41 -29.75 24.51
CA ASP A 34 -24.74 -30.93 23.92
C ASP A 34 -23.97 -30.56 22.62
N TYR A 35 -23.61 -29.28 22.48
CA TYR A 35 -22.92 -28.77 21.29
C TYR A 35 -21.40 -28.86 21.44
N SER A 36 -20.71 -29.34 20.40
CA SER A 36 -19.25 -29.36 20.33
C SER A 36 -18.75 -28.41 19.24
N SER A 37 -17.92 -27.43 19.61
CA SER A 37 -17.31 -26.48 18.67
C SER A 37 -16.19 -27.06 17.80
N VAL A 38 -15.73 -28.28 18.11
CA VAL A 38 -14.65 -28.94 17.36
C VAL A 38 -15.20 -29.69 16.13
N VAL A 39 -16.45 -30.15 16.21
CA VAL A 39 -17.07 -31.00 15.18
C VAL A 39 -17.63 -30.12 14.06
N ARG A 40 -17.37 -30.49 12.80
CA ARG A 40 -17.98 -29.82 11.65
C ARG A 40 -19.50 -29.96 11.67
N PRO A 41 -20.25 -28.91 11.31
CA PRO A 41 -21.70 -28.92 11.38
C PRO A 41 -22.33 -29.57 10.13
N VAL A 42 -22.19 -30.88 9.99
CA VAL A 42 -22.81 -31.68 8.92
C VAL A 42 -23.62 -32.85 9.48
N GLU A 43 -24.72 -33.21 8.81
CA GLU A 43 -25.54 -34.36 9.20
C GLU A 43 -24.85 -35.69 8.86
N ASP A 44 -24.17 -35.73 7.72
CA ASP A 44 -23.34 -36.84 7.26
C ASP A 44 -21.89 -36.38 7.07
N HIS A 45 -20.93 -37.19 7.49
CA HIS A 45 -19.50 -36.93 7.35
C HIS A 45 -19.07 -36.70 5.90
N ARG A 46 -19.82 -37.25 4.93
CA ARG A 46 -19.59 -37.10 3.47
C ARG A 46 -20.04 -35.75 2.92
N GLN A 47 -20.86 -35.00 3.65
CA GLN A 47 -21.32 -33.70 3.21
C GLN A 47 -20.23 -32.63 3.38
N ILE A 48 -20.26 -31.67 2.46
CA ILE A 48 -19.34 -30.54 2.41
C ILE A 48 -19.98 -29.40 3.20
N VAL A 49 -19.17 -28.68 3.99
CA VAL A 49 -19.62 -27.40 4.57
C VAL A 49 -19.32 -26.31 3.55
N GLU A 50 -20.35 -25.66 3.03
CA GLU A 50 -20.19 -24.49 2.17
C GLU A 50 -20.04 -23.23 3.02
N VAL A 51 -18.94 -22.51 2.80
CA VAL A 51 -18.62 -21.25 3.46
C VAL A 51 -18.55 -20.15 2.41
N THR A 52 -19.48 -19.21 2.47
CA THR A 52 -19.44 -18.01 1.63
C THR A 52 -18.55 -16.97 2.29
N VAL A 53 -17.54 -16.49 1.57
CA VAL A 53 -16.55 -15.53 2.02
C VAL A 53 -16.68 -14.24 1.23
N GLY A 54 -16.93 -13.14 1.92
CA GLY A 54 -16.93 -11.79 1.38
C GLY A 54 -15.80 -10.97 2.00
N LEU A 55 -15.10 -10.19 1.19
CA LEU A 55 -14.06 -9.28 1.65
C LEU A 55 -14.54 -7.83 1.48
N GLN A 56 -14.62 -7.10 2.58
CA GLN A 56 -14.84 -5.65 2.56
C GLN A 56 -13.55 -4.95 2.96
N LEU A 57 -12.97 -4.15 2.05
CA LEU A 57 -11.78 -3.37 2.33
C LEU A 57 -12.19 -2.02 2.91
N ILE A 58 -11.78 -1.75 4.15
CA ILE A 58 -12.11 -0.51 4.86
C ILE A 58 -11.05 0.55 4.61
N GLN A 59 -9.78 0.18 4.70
CA GLN A 59 -8.68 1.14 4.57
C GLN A 59 -7.39 0.43 4.13
N LEU A 60 -6.63 1.10 3.26
CA LEU A 60 -5.22 0.79 3.04
C LEU A 60 -4.40 1.56 4.08
N ILE A 61 -3.79 0.86 5.03
CA ILE A 61 -3.10 1.49 6.17
C ILE A 61 -1.70 1.95 5.74
N ASN A 62 -0.92 1.04 5.16
CA ASN A 62 0.47 1.28 4.81
C ASN A 62 0.89 0.31 3.70
N VAL A 63 1.70 0.80 2.75
CA VAL A 63 2.42 -0.01 1.77
C VAL A 63 3.90 0.18 2.07
N ASP A 64 4.55 -0.87 2.56
CA ASP A 64 5.98 -0.89 2.86
C ASP A 64 6.72 -1.45 1.66
N GLU A 65 7.31 -0.56 0.85
CA GLU A 65 8.01 -0.95 -0.37
C GLU A 65 9.34 -1.66 -0.09
N VAL A 66 9.94 -1.46 1.10
CA VAL A 66 11.22 -2.07 1.50
C VAL A 66 11.01 -3.52 1.88
N ASN A 67 10.04 -3.76 2.77
CA ASN A 67 9.73 -5.10 3.24
C ASN A 67 8.76 -5.85 2.30
N GLN A 68 8.25 -5.18 1.26
CA GLN A 68 7.29 -5.73 0.31
C GLN A 68 5.98 -6.20 0.99
N ILE A 69 5.50 -5.39 1.94
CA ILE A 69 4.34 -5.71 2.78
C ILE A 69 3.25 -4.66 2.56
N VAL A 70 2.03 -5.13 2.33
CA VAL A 70 0.83 -4.28 2.28
C VAL A 70 -0.03 -4.55 3.50
N THR A 71 -0.29 -3.51 4.29
CA THR A 71 -1.12 -3.55 5.49
C THR A 71 -2.50 -2.99 5.18
N THR A 72 -3.54 -3.82 5.32
CA THR A 72 -4.94 -3.45 5.05
C THR A 72 -5.82 -3.68 6.26
N ASN A 73 -6.80 -2.80 6.45
CA ASN A 73 -7.90 -3.00 7.38
C ASN A 73 -9.10 -3.55 6.61
N VAL A 74 -9.52 -4.77 6.94
CA VAL A 74 -10.59 -5.46 6.23
C VAL A 74 -11.64 -5.96 7.21
N ARG A 75 -12.87 -6.13 6.72
CA ARG A 75 -13.88 -6.96 7.36
C ARG A 75 -14.05 -8.22 6.52
N LEU A 76 -13.81 -9.37 7.14
CA LEU A 76 -13.95 -10.66 6.49
C LEU A 76 -15.33 -11.21 6.81
N LYS A 77 -16.26 -11.14 5.87
CA LYS A 77 -17.60 -11.72 6.01
C LYS A 77 -17.54 -13.21 5.72
N GLN A 78 -18.02 -14.02 6.64
CA GLN A 78 -18.07 -15.47 6.55
C GLN A 78 -19.49 -15.91 6.86
N GLN A 79 -20.05 -16.76 6.00
CA GLN A 79 -21.41 -17.26 6.15
C GLN A 79 -21.44 -18.76 5.92
N TRP A 80 -22.07 -19.49 6.83
CA TRP A 80 -22.26 -20.93 6.73
C TRP A 80 -23.53 -21.32 7.50
N VAL A 81 -23.95 -22.57 7.35
CA VAL A 81 -25.12 -23.10 8.05
C VAL A 81 -24.68 -24.17 9.03
N ASP A 82 -25.21 -24.11 10.25
CA ASP A 82 -25.05 -25.14 11.26
C ASP A 82 -26.41 -25.77 11.60
N TYR A 83 -26.54 -27.07 11.35
CA TYR A 83 -27.79 -27.79 11.58
C TYR A 83 -28.12 -27.98 13.06
N ASN A 84 -27.12 -28.00 13.95
CA ASN A 84 -27.31 -28.15 15.40
C ASN A 84 -27.86 -26.87 16.03
N LEU A 85 -27.70 -25.73 15.36
CA LEU A 85 -28.04 -24.40 15.88
C LEU A 85 -29.38 -23.86 15.34
N LYS A 86 -30.31 -24.76 15.00
CA LYS A 86 -31.67 -24.44 14.54
C LYS A 86 -32.66 -24.40 15.71
N TRP A 87 -33.63 -23.49 15.66
CA TRP A 87 -34.75 -23.48 16.61
C TRP A 87 -36.04 -22.97 15.97
N ASN A 88 -37.18 -23.25 16.62
CA ASN A 88 -38.47 -22.69 16.23
C ASN A 88 -38.70 -21.35 16.98
N PRO A 89 -38.86 -20.21 16.30
CA PRO A 89 -39.12 -18.93 16.95
C PRO A 89 -40.36 -18.91 17.85
N ASP A 90 -41.38 -19.70 17.52
CA ASP A 90 -42.66 -19.72 18.25
C ASP A 90 -42.49 -20.20 19.71
N ASP A 91 -41.53 -21.09 19.96
CA ASP A 91 -41.24 -21.64 21.31
C ASP A 91 -40.47 -20.65 22.22
N TYR A 92 -39.93 -19.58 21.64
CA TYR A 92 -39.03 -18.62 22.28
C TYR A 92 -39.49 -17.19 22.12
N GLY A 93 -40.80 -16.95 22.07
CA GLY A 93 -41.35 -15.59 22.05
C GLY A 93 -41.05 -14.83 20.75
N GLY A 94 -40.90 -15.54 19.63
CA GLY A 94 -40.66 -14.96 18.32
C GLY A 94 -39.21 -14.53 18.06
N VAL A 95 -38.25 -14.95 18.89
CA VAL A 95 -36.83 -14.66 18.71
C VAL A 95 -36.33 -15.32 17.42
N LYS A 96 -35.95 -14.51 16.43
CA LYS A 96 -35.44 -14.98 15.13
C LYS A 96 -33.93 -14.93 15.00
N LYS A 97 -33.27 -14.00 15.70
CA LYS A 97 -31.83 -13.78 15.60
C LYS A 97 -31.23 -13.54 16.97
N ILE A 98 -30.05 -14.09 17.21
CA ILE A 98 -29.31 -13.93 18.47
C ILE A 98 -27.82 -13.69 18.20
N HIS A 99 -27.15 -13.03 19.15
CA HIS A 99 -25.72 -12.77 19.08
C HIS A 99 -24.94 -13.67 20.04
N ILE A 100 -24.05 -14.49 19.50
CA ILE A 100 -23.28 -15.48 20.26
C ILE A 100 -21.78 -15.22 20.09
N PRO A 101 -20.93 -15.42 21.11
CA PRO A 101 -19.48 -15.40 20.94
C PRO A 101 -18.99 -16.44 19.92
N SER A 102 -18.14 -16.04 18.97
CA SER A 102 -17.57 -16.94 17.94
C SER A 102 -16.71 -18.08 18.47
N GLU A 103 -16.27 -18.02 19.74
CA GLU A 103 -15.48 -19.07 20.39
C GLU A 103 -16.31 -20.29 20.81
N LYS A 104 -17.63 -20.13 20.96
CA LYS A 104 -18.53 -21.21 21.42
C LYS A 104 -19.04 -22.09 20.29
N ILE A 105 -18.82 -21.70 19.04
CA ILE A 105 -19.32 -22.40 17.85
C ILE A 105 -18.16 -22.91 17.00
N TRP A 106 -18.45 -23.91 16.15
CA TRP A 106 -17.51 -24.28 15.09
C TRP A 106 -17.31 -23.11 14.13
N ARG A 107 -16.06 -22.92 13.69
CA ARG A 107 -15.67 -21.88 12.74
C ARG A 107 -14.67 -22.42 11.73
N PRO A 108 -14.74 -22.00 10.46
CA PRO A 108 -13.73 -22.36 9.48
C PRO A 108 -12.40 -21.66 9.79
N ASP A 109 -11.30 -22.33 9.47
CA ASP A 109 -9.93 -21.85 9.66
C ASP A 109 -9.44 -21.07 8.43
N ILE A 110 -10.13 -19.97 8.11
CA ILE A 110 -9.74 -19.10 7.01
C ILE A 110 -8.47 -18.34 7.39
N VAL A 111 -7.42 -18.52 6.59
CA VAL A 111 -6.10 -17.89 6.77
C VAL A 111 -5.64 -17.17 5.51
N LEU A 112 -4.73 -16.21 5.69
CA LEU A 112 -4.03 -15.53 4.61
C LEU A 112 -2.75 -16.30 4.28
N TYR A 113 -2.66 -16.91 3.10
CA TYR A 113 -1.49 -17.72 2.71
C TYR A 113 -0.23 -16.88 2.50
N ASN A 114 -0.35 -15.71 1.87
CA ASN A 114 0.77 -14.81 1.62
C ASN A 114 0.97 -13.80 2.77
N ASN A 115 0.82 -14.24 4.02
CA ASN A 115 1.02 -13.39 5.20
C ASN A 115 2.51 -13.13 5.46
N ALA A 116 2.86 -11.89 5.80
CA ALA A 116 4.23 -11.46 6.10
C ALA A 116 4.53 -11.27 7.60
N ASP A 117 3.51 -11.29 8.48
CA ASP A 117 3.63 -10.92 9.92
C ASP A 117 3.77 -12.12 10.89
N GLY A 118 3.80 -13.35 10.37
CA GLY A 118 3.89 -14.58 11.19
C GLY A 118 2.61 -14.98 11.93
N ASP A 119 1.70 -14.05 12.25
CA ASP A 119 0.36 -14.35 12.80
C ASP A 119 -0.67 -14.56 11.68
N PHE A 120 -1.06 -15.81 11.43
CA PHE A 120 -1.95 -16.19 10.33
C PHE A 120 -3.45 -16.09 10.67
N ALA A 121 -3.81 -15.87 11.94
CA ALA A 121 -5.18 -15.96 12.43
C ALA A 121 -5.82 -14.58 12.70
N ILE A 122 -7.15 -14.51 12.54
CA ILE A 122 -7.98 -13.32 12.81
C ILE A 122 -7.89 -12.96 14.30
N VAL A 123 -7.13 -11.93 14.64
CA VAL A 123 -6.76 -11.55 16.02
C VAL A 123 -7.95 -11.02 16.85
N LYS A 124 -9.15 -10.85 16.28
CA LYS A 124 -10.33 -10.31 17.00
C LYS A 124 -11.55 -11.22 16.90
N PHE A 125 -11.82 -11.96 17.98
CA PHE A 125 -13.03 -12.75 18.15
C PHE A 125 -14.23 -11.83 18.47
N THR A 126 -14.98 -11.48 17.43
CA THR A 126 -16.26 -10.77 17.59
C THR A 126 -17.42 -11.76 17.78
N LYS A 127 -18.57 -11.24 18.23
CA LYS A 127 -19.81 -12.02 18.25
C LYS A 127 -20.28 -12.31 16.82
N VAL A 128 -20.88 -13.48 16.62
CA VAL A 128 -21.57 -13.86 15.38
C VAL A 128 -23.05 -13.49 15.48
N LEU A 129 -23.69 -13.35 14.32
CA LEU A 129 -25.14 -13.30 14.20
C LEU A 129 -25.62 -14.69 13.78
N LEU A 130 -26.47 -15.30 14.61
CA LEU A 130 -27.11 -16.59 14.33
C LEU A 130 -28.59 -16.37 14.04
N ASP A 131 -29.09 -16.93 12.94
CA ASP A 131 -30.49 -16.94 12.54
C ASP A 131 -31.17 -18.26 12.95
N TYR A 132 -32.50 -18.26 13.12
CA TYR A 132 -33.28 -19.43 13.58
C TYR A 132 -33.16 -20.64 12.64
N THR A 133 -32.82 -20.40 11.38
CA THR A 133 -32.56 -21.41 10.35
C THR A 133 -31.21 -22.13 10.51
N GLY A 134 -30.39 -21.72 11.49
CA GLY A 134 -29.01 -22.19 11.66
C GLY A 134 -28.00 -21.45 10.78
N HIS A 135 -28.43 -20.44 10.02
CA HIS A 135 -27.54 -19.63 9.20
C HIS A 135 -26.73 -18.67 10.08
N ILE A 136 -25.41 -18.76 9.99
CA ILE A 136 -24.46 -17.97 10.78
C ILE A 136 -23.84 -16.93 9.86
N THR A 137 -23.73 -15.70 10.34
CA THR A 137 -22.96 -14.64 9.69
C THR A 137 -21.96 -14.08 10.68
N TRP A 138 -20.68 -14.18 10.32
CA TRP A 138 -19.57 -13.68 11.11
C TRP A 138 -18.77 -12.68 10.28
N THR A 139 -18.64 -11.45 10.78
CA THR A 139 -17.94 -10.35 10.09
C THR A 139 -16.88 -9.72 11.00
N PRO A 140 -15.82 -10.45 11.37
CA PRO A 140 -14.74 -9.90 12.19
C PRO A 140 -13.94 -8.84 11.41
N PRO A 141 -13.51 -7.75 12.09
CA PRO A 141 -12.48 -6.88 11.57
C PRO A 141 -11.11 -7.55 11.72
N ALA A 142 -10.27 -7.45 10.69
CA ALA A 142 -8.91 -7.96 10.68
C ALA A 142 -7.96 -6.95 10.06
N ILE A 143 -6.71 -6.94 10.55
CA ILE A 143 -5.62 -6.24 9.90
C ILE A 143 -4.78 -7.31 9.20
N PHE A 144 -4.72 -7.26 7.88
CA PHE A 144 -3.94 -8.20 7.09
C PHE A 144 -2.65 -7.54 6.62
N LYS A 145 -1.54 -8.24 6.81
CA LYS A 145 -0.22 -7.89 6.27
C LYS A 145 0.15 -8.90 5.19
N SER A 146 -0.20 -8.58 3.95
CA SER A 146 0.06 -9.45 2.81
C SER A 146 1.40 -9.10 2.16
N TYR A 147 2.19 -10.11 1.82
CA TYR A 147 3.34 -9.96 0.94
C TYR A 147 2.85 -9.61 -0.48
N CYS A 148 3.45 -8.57 -1.06
CA CYS A 148 3.19 -8.12 -2.41
C CYS A 148 4.50 -7.73 -3.08
N GLU A 149 4.76 -8.26 -4.27
CA GLU A 149 5.92 -7.85 -5.05
C GLU A 149 5.74 -6.42 -5.56
N ILE A 150 6.50 -5.49 -4.98
CA ILE A 150 6.47 -4.07 -5.35
C ILE A 150 7.48 -3.80 -6.46
N ILE A 151 7.00 -3.34 -7.61
CA ILE A 151 7.83 -3.04 -8.78
C ILE A 151 8.05 -1.52 -8.84
N VAL A 152 9.26 -1.06 -8.53
CA VAL A 152 9.62 0.37 -8.45
C VAL A 152 10.27 0.94 -9.72
N THR A 153 10.10 0.28 -10.88
CA THR A 153 10.71 0.71 -12.16
C THR A 153 10.33 2.13 -12.56
N HIS A 154 9.05 2.48 -12.40
CA HIS A 154 8.47 3.76 -12.83
C HIS A 154 8.16 4.71 -11.67
N PHE A 155 8.75 4.49 -10.49
CA PHE A 155 8.55 5.36 -9.32
C PHE A 155 8.76 6.85 -9.67
N PRO A 156 7.88 7.78 -9.28
CA PRO A 156 6.69 7.66 -8.41
C PRO A 156 5.38 7.44 -9.19
N PHE A 157 5.47 7.13 -10.49
CA PHE A 157 4.36 6.89 -11.41
C PHE A 157 4.06 5.39 -11.56
N ASP A 158 4.23 4.67 -10.47
CA ASP A 158 4.11 3.22 -10.38
C ASP A 158 2.66 2.77 -10.16
N GLU A 159 2.38 1.59 -10.68
CA GLU A 159 1.15 0.84 -10.46
C GLU A 159 1.53 -0.51 -9.86
N GLN A 160 0.83 -0.90 -8.81
CA GLN A 160 1.09 -2.13 -8.07
C GLN A 160 -0.13 -3.05 -8.17
N ASN A 161 0.12 -4.34 -8.37
CA ASN A 161 -0.92 -5.38 -8.39
C ASN A 161 -0.68 -6.32 -7.20
N CYS A 162 -1.32 -6.01 -6.08
CA CYS A 162 -1.16 -6.78 -4.86
C CYS A 162 -2.28 -7.80 -4.70
N SER A 163 -1.89 -9.02 -4.33
CA SER A 163 -2.83 -10.12 -4.09
C SER A 163 -3.00 -10.41 -2.60
N MET A 164 -4.21 -10.78 -2.18
CA MET A 164 -4.48 -11.39 -0.89
C MET A 164 -5.09 -12.76 -1.12
N LYS A 165 -4.37 -13.83 -0.74
CA LYS A 165 -4.78 -15.21 -0.96
C LYS A 165 -5.38 -15.79 0.32
N LEU A 166 -6.70 -15.99 0.34
CA LEU A 166 -7.44 -16.51 1.49
C LEU A 166 -7.85 -17.96 1.22
N GLY A 167 -7.70 -18.83 2.21
CA GLY A 167 -8.08 -20.24 2.09
C GLY A 167 -8.22 -20.93 3.44
N THR A 168 -8.71 -22.16 3.44
CA THR A 168 -8.68 -23.03 4.62
C THR A 168 -7.27 -23.57 4.84
N TRP A 169 -6.84 -23.71 6.08
CA TRP A 169 -5.50 -24.25 6.37
C TRP A 169 -5.48 -25.77 6.47
N THR A 170 -6.41 -26.33 7.24
CA THR A 170 -6.43 -27.76 7.60
C THR A 170 -7.41 -28.58 6.77
N TYR A 171 -8.46 -27.96 6.25
CA TYR A 171 -9.48 -28.63 5.43
C TYR A 171 -9.17 -28.54 3.93
N ASP A 172 -9.44 -29.62 3.22
CA ASP A 172 -9.49 -29.63 1.76
C ASP A 172 -10.89 -29.27 1.24
N GLY A 173 -11.00 -29.10 -0.09
CA GLY A 173 -12.26 -28.75 -0.75
C GLY A 173 -13.33 -29.85 -0.72
N SER A 174 -13.00 -31.06 -0.28
CA SER A 174 -13.96 -32.16 -0.10
C SER A 174 -14.67 -32.12 1.26
N VAL A 175 -14.10 -31.37 2.21
CA VAL A 175 -14.61 -31.26 3.58
C VAL A 175 -15.21 -29.86 3.81
N VAL A 176 -14.51 -28.81 3.39
CA VAL A 176 -14.97 -27.42 3.50
C VAL A 176 -14.78 -26.72 2.15
N ALA A 177 -15.88 -26.30 1.53
CA ALA A 177 -15.85 -25.56 0.28
C ALA A 177 -16.02 -24.07 0.55
N ILE A 178 -15.01 -23.27 0.19
CA ILE A 178 -15.10 -21.81 0.22
C ILE A 178 -15.59 -21.27 -1.12
N ASN A 179 -16.50 -20.30 -1.07
CA ASN A 179 -17.08 -19.64 -2.23
C ASN A 179 -17.04 -18.11 -2.04
N PRO A 180 -16.63 -17.32 -3.05
CA PRO A 180 -16.67 -15.86 -2.95
C PRO A 180 -18.14 -15.38 -2.93
N GLU A 181 -18.45 -14.38 -2.09
CA GLU A 181 -19.77 -13.73 -2.07
C GLU A 181 -20.04 -12.95 -3.36
N SER A 182 -18.98 -12.38 -3.95
CA SER A 182 -19.01 -11.55 -5.15
C SER A 182 -17.66 -11.61 -5.86
N ASP A 183 -17.66 -11.40 -7.18
CA ASP A 183 -16.44 -11.30 -8.01
C ASP A 183 -15.59 -10.07 -7.65
N LYS A 184 -16.19 -9.06 -7.01
CA LYS A 184 -15.49 -7.86 -6.56
C LYS A 184 -15.56 -7.73 -5.04
N PRO A 185 -14.45 -7.35 -4.39
CA PRO A 185 -14.49 -7.00 -2.97
C PRO A 185 -15.36 -5.74 -2.77
N ASP A 186 -15.98 -5.66 -1.60
CA ASP A 186 -16.83 -4.52 -1.24
C ASP A 186 -15.94 -3.32 -0.83
N LEU A 187 -16.08 -2.22 -1.59
CA LEU A 187 -15.40 -0.94 -1.36
C LEU A 187 -16.37 0.17 -0.95
N SER A 188 -17.63 -0.15 -0.62
CA SER A 188 -18.67 0.84 -0.28
C SER A 188 -18.33 1.75 0.89
N ASN A 189 -17.57 1.24 1.87
CA ASN A 189 -17.10 1.97 3.04
C ASN A 189 -15.57 2.17 3.03
N PHE A 190 -14.97 2.21 1.85
CA PHE A 190 -13.53 2.40 1.71
C PHE A 190 -13.13 3.84 2.07
N MET A 191 -12.17 3.98 2.97
CA MET A 191 -11.52 5.24 3.28
C MET A 191 -10.38 5.45 2.29
N GLU A 192 -10.50 6.48 1.45
CA GLU A 192 -9.47 6.84 0.47
C GLU A 192 -8.13 7.14 1.15
N SER A 193 -7.05 6.60 0.56
CA SER A 193 -5.69 6.90 1.00
C SER A 193 -5.18 8.17 0.32
N GLY A 194 -4.43 8.99 1.04
CA GLY A 194 -3.81 10.19 0.50
C GLY A 194 -2.62 9.92 -0.44
N GLU A 195 -2.13 8.68 -0.48
CA GLU A 195 -0.94 8.28 -1.25
C GLU A 195 -1.26 7.35 -2.42
N TRP A 196 -2.38 6.61 -2.35
CA TRP A 196 -2.72 5.54 -3.28
C TRP A 196 -4.19 5.58 -3.66
N VAL A 197 -4.46 5.33 -4.94
CA VAL A 197 -5.81 5.18 -5.50
C VAL A 197 -5.99 3.76 -5.99
N ILE A 198 -7.09 3.10 -5.59
CA ILE A 198 -7.44 1.78 -6.11
C ILE A 198 -8.14 1.97 -7.46
N LYS A 199 -7.53 1.48 -8.54
CA LYS A 199 -8.12 1.51 -9.89
C LYS A 199 -9.09 0.36 -10.10
N GLU A 200 -8.63 -0.84 -9.79
CA GLU A 200 -9.39 -2.07 -10.04
C GLU A 200 -9.19 -3.06 -8.89
N SER A 201 -10.25 -3.77 -8.56
CA SER A 201 -10.23 -4.85 -7.59
C SER A 201 -11.09 -6.01 -8.07
N ARG A 202 -10.58 -7.24 -7.98
CA ARG A 202 -11.29 -8.47 -8.36
C ARG A 202 -10.87 -9.66 -7.50
N GLY A 203 -11.79 -10.57 -7.24
CA GLY A 203 -11.56 -11.84 -6.56
C GLY A 203 -11.81 -13.02 -7.49
N TRP A 204 -10.94 -14.02 -7.42
CA TRP A 204 -11.09 -15.27 -8.19
C TRP A 204 -10.98 -16.48 -7.25
N LYS A 205 -11.82 -17.48 -7.47
CA LYS A 205 -11.76 -18.77 -6.79
C LYS A 205 -10.86 -19.72 -7.59
N HIS A 206 -9.91 -20.36 -6.92
CA HIS A 206 -9.03 -21.36 -7.51
C HIS A 206 -9.17 -22.73 -6.84
N TRP A 207 -8.83 -23.76 -7.61
CA TRP A 207 -8.79 -25.16 -7.19
C TRP A 207 -7.36 -25.63 -7.40
N VAL A 208 -6.59 -25.73 -6.31
CA VAL A 208 -5.16 -26.03 -6.37
C VAL A 208 -4.90 -27.43 -5.85
N PHE A 209 -4.21 -28.24 -6.66
CA PHE A 209 -3.71 -29.55 -6.25
C PHE A 209 -2.24 -29.40 -5.86
N TYR A 210 -1.93 -29.65 -4.59
CA TYR A 210 -0.55 -29.60 -4.09
C TYR A 210 0.17 -30.94 -4.28
N SER A 211 1.50 -30.91 -4.41
CA SER A 211 2.30 -32.12 -4.58
C SER A 211 2.21 -33.11 -3.41
N CYS A 212 1.86 -32.65 -2.20
CA CYS A 212 1.63 -33.51 -1.05
C CYS A 212 0.32 -34.31 -1.15
N CYS A 213 -0.70 -33.75 -1.82
CA CYS A 213 -2.07 -34.27 -1.87
C CYS A 213 -2.63 -34.13 -3.30
N PRO A 214 -2.29 -35.02 -4.25
CA PRO A 214 -2.69 -34.89 -5.64
C PRO A 214 -4.17 -35.23 -5.90
N ASN A 215 -4.82 -35.94 -4.97
CA ASN A 215 -6.18 -36.44 -5.16
C ASN A 215 -7.27 -35.47 -4.64
N THR A 216 -6.90 -34.46 -3.85
CA THR A 216 -7.85 -33.54 -3.22
C THR A 216 -7.48 -32.08 -3.52
N PRO A 217 -8.41 -31.29 -4.06
CA PRO A 217 -8.15 -29.87 -4.32
C PRO A 217 -8.25 -29.07 -3.02
N TYR A 218 -7.31 -28.16 -2.83
CA TYR A 218 -7.40 -27.09 -1.85
C TYR A 218 -8.00 -25.86 -2.53
N LEU A 219 -8.98 -25.25 -1.88
CA LEU A 219 -9.71 -24.11 -2.42
C LEU A 219 -9.14 -22.83 -1.84
N ASP A 220 -8.89 -21.86 -2.70
CA ASP A 220 -8.47 -20.52 -2.31
C ASP A 220 -9.26 -19.46 -3.06
N ILE A 221 -9.40 -18.29 -2.44
CA ILE A 221 -9.94 -17.08 -3.04
C ILE A 221 -8.81 -16.06 -3.04
N THR A 222 -8.39 -15.64 -4.24
CA THR A 222 -7.34 -14.64 -4.40
C THR A 222 -7.97 -13.32 -4.82
N TYR A 223 -7.84 -12.29 -3.97
CA TYR A 223 -8.25 -10.93 -4.28
C TYR A 223 -7.07 -10.12 -4.79
N HIS A 224 -7.18 -9.57 -5.99
CA HIS A 224 -6.21 -8.65 -6.59
C HIS A 224 -6.68 -7.20 -6.43
N PHE A 225 -5.76 -6.34 -6.04
CA PHE A 225 -5.93 -4.90 -5.92
C PHE A 225 -4.89 -4.21 -6.80
N VAL A 226 -5.36 -3.59 -7.88
CA VAL A 226 -4.55 -2.73 -8.73
C VAL A 226 -4.63 -1.32 -8.19
N MET A 227 -3.53 -0.85 -7.64
CA MET A 227 -3.42 0.46 -7.00
C MET A 227 -2.36 1.32 -7.69
N GLN A 228 -2.66 2.61 -7.86
CA GLN A 228 -1.78 3.60 -8.46
C GLN A 228 -1.36 4.62 -7.41
N ARG A 229 -0.07 4.95 -7.37
CA ARG A 229 0.46 5.99 -6.48
C ARG A 229 0.08 7.39 -6.96
N LEU A 230 -0.22 8.30 -6.03
CA LEU A 230 -0.38 9.73 -6.28
C LEU A 230 1.01 10.42 -6.29
N PRO A 231 1.51 10.91 -7.43
CA PRO A 231 2.91 11.32 -7.57
C PRO A 231 3.20 12.74 -7.06
N LEU A 232 2.18 13.52 -6.68
CA LEU A 232 2.29 14.96 -6.44
C LEU A 232 3.36 15.30 -5.38
N TYR A 233 3.41 14.53 -4.29
CA TYR A 233 4.40 14.72 -3.22
C TYR A 233 5.84 14.61 -3.75
N PHE A 234 6.14 13.57 -4.53
CA PHE A 234 7.46 13.35 -5.10
C PHE A 234 7.79 14.34 -6.21
N ILE A 235 6.79 14.79 -6.98
CA ILE A 235 7.00 15.85 -7.98
C ILE A 235 7.48 17.13 -7.30
N VAL A 236 6.79 17.58 -6.25
CA VAL A 236 7.11 18.85 -5.59
C VAL A 236 8.40 18.78 -4.78
N ASN A 237 8.59 17.71 -4.01
CA ASN A 237 9.71 17.62 -3.07
C ASN A 237 10.97 16.96 -3.64
N VAL A 238 10.86 16.27 -4.77
CA VAL A 238 12.01 15.57 -5.38
C VAL A 238 12.31 16.07 -6.78
N ILE A 239 11.34 16.07 -7.69
CA ILE A 239 11.61 16.40 -9.10
C ILE A 239 11.94 17.89 -9.26
N ILE A 240 11.16 18.80 -8.65
CA ILE A 240 11.39 20.25 -8.76
C ILE A 240 12.78 20.66 -8.23
N PRO A 241 13.23 20.27 -7.01
CA PRO A 241 14.58 20.58 -6.54
C PRO A 241 15.69 20.07 -7.47
N CYS A 242 15.56 18.87 -8.05
CA CYS A 242 16.55 18.34 -8.97
C CYS A 242 16.61 19.10 -10.31
N LEU A 243 15.47 19.63 -10.78
CA LEU A 243 15.44 20.55 -11.92
C LEU A 243 16.15 21.86 -11.59
N LEU A 244 15.94 22.41 -10.39
CA LEU A 244 16.64 23.61 -9.92
C LEU A 244 18.15 23.38 -9.84
N PHE A 245 18.61 22.25 -9.30
CA PHE A 245 20.04 21.92 -9.29
C PHE A 245 20.61 21.81 -10.69
N SER A 246 19.92 21.12 -11.59
CA SER A 246 20.34 20.99 -12.99
C SER A 246 20.45 22.36 -13.67
N PHE A 247 19.53 23.27 -13.40
CA PHE A 247 19.60 24.65 -13.88
C PHE A 247 20.78 25.44 -13.29
N LEU A 248 21.02 25.34 -11.97
CA LEU A 248 22.14 25.99 -11.30
C LEU A 248 23.50 25.52 -11.84
N THR A 249 23.64 24.24 -12.24
CA THR A 249 24.88 23.74 -12.86
C THR A 249 25.18 24.40 -14.20
N GLY A 250 24.14 24.73 -14.98
CA GLY A 250 24.29 25.50 -16.22
C GLY A 250 24.70 26.95 -15.95
N LEU A 251 24.11 27.56 -14.92
CA LEU A 251 24.39 28.96 -14.52
C LEU A 251 25.88 29.20 -14.18
N VAL A 252 26.61 28.18 -13.74
CA VAL A 252 28.07 28.27 -13.46
C VAL A 252 28.85 28.72 -14.70
N PHE A 253 28.44 28.32 -15.91
CA PHE A 253 29.10 28.73 -17.16
C PHE A 253 28.80 30.17 -17.55
N TYR A 254 27.71 30.75 -17.04
CA TYR A 254 27.38 32.15 -17.25
C TYR A 254 28.16 33.10 -16.31
N LEU A 255 28.66 32.57 -15.18
CA LEU A 255 29.44 33.36 -14.23
C LEU A 255 30.87 33.61 -14.77
N PRO A 256 31.32 34.87 -14.86
CA PRO A 256 32.65 35.20 -15.36
C PRO A 256 33.74 34.70 -14.42
N THR A 257 34.85 34.27 -14.99
CA THR A 257 36.02 33.74 -14.25
C THR A 257 36.72 34.78 -13.40
N ASP A 258 36.62 36.07 -13.75
CA ASP A 258 37.22 37.17 -12.98
C ASP A 258 36.61 37.34 -11.58
N SER A 259 35.39 36.83 -11.35
CA SER A 259 34.74 36.90 -10.04
C SER A 259 35.33 35.93 -9.01
N GLY A 260 36.10 34.92 -9.42
CA GLY A 260 36.69 33.91 -8.52
C GLY A 260 35.69 32.91 -7.88
N GLU A 261 34.39 33.21 -7.85
CA GLU A 261 33.36 32.40 -7.17
C GLU A 261 32.83 31.20 -7.98
N LYS A 262 33.34 30.98 -9.19
CA LYS A 262 32.89 29.92 -10.10
C LYS A 262 33.08 28.51 -9.50
N MET A 263 34.22 28.29 -8.83
CA MET A 263 34.51 27.02 -8.15
C MET A 263 33.65 26.83 -6.90
N THR A 264 33.46 27.90 -6.12
CA THR A 264 32.63 27.89 -4.90
C THR A 264 31.19 27.47 -5.22
N LEU A 265 30.59 28.06 -6.25
CA LEU A 265 29.24 27.72 -6.69
C LEU A 265 29.16 26.26 -7.17
N SER A 266 30.11 25.82 -8.00
CA SER A 266 30.12 24.48 -8.57
C SER A 266 30.25 23.37 -7.50
N ILE A 267 31.16 23.55 -6.53
CA ILE A 267 31.35 22.61 -5.41
C ILE A 267 30.15 22.60 -4.47
N SER A 268 29.56 23.77 -4.18
CA SER A 268 28.38 23.87 -3.30
C SER A 268 27.17 23.15 -3.91
N VAL A 269 26.97 23.24 -5.23
CA VAL A 269 25.92 22.50 -5.94
C VAL A 269 26.16 21.00 -5.89
N LEU A 270 27.40 20.53 -6.08
CA LEU A 270 27.72 19.11 -5.95
C LEU A 270 27.43 18.59 -4.54
N LEU A 271 27.90 19.29 -3.51
CA LEU A 271 27.68 18.88 -2.12
C LEU A 271 26.18 18.81 -1.80
N SER A 272 25.42 19.84 -2.19
CA SER A 272 23.97 19.88 -1.99
C SER A 272 23.26 18.71 -2.69
N LEU A 273 23.66 18.40 -3.94
CA LEU A 273 23.12 17.26 -4.68
C LEU A 273 23.47 15.92 -4.02
N THR A 274 24.70 15.75 -3.49
CA THR A 274 25.08 14.51 -2.80
C THR A 274 24.31 14.30 -1.51
N VAL A 275 24.08 15.35 -0.72
CA VAL A 275 23.25 15.27 0.49
C VAL A 275 21.81 14.93 0.11
N PHE A 276 21.26 15.58 -0.92
CA PHE A 276 19.91 15.30 -1.39
C PHE A 276 19.77 13.84 -1.89
N LEU A 277 20.77 13.32 -2.60
CA LEU A 277 20.80 11.93 -3.03
C LEU A 277 20.80 10.96 -1.84
N LEU A 278 21.59 11.21 -0.80
CA LEU A 278 21.63 10.36 0.40
C LEU A 278 20.25 10.26 1.06
N VAL A 279 19.53 11.39 1.18
CA VAL A 279 18.15 11.41 1.71
C VAL A 279 17.20 10.56 0.84
N ILE A 280 17.30 10.67 -0.49
CA ILE A 280 16.45 9.88 -1.39
C ILE A 280 16.76 8.38 -1.33
N VAL A 281 18.04 8.00 -1.19
CA VAL A 281 18.44 6.60 -1.05
C VAL A 281 17.91 5.98 0.24
N GLU A 282 17.73 6.77 1.30
CA GLU A 282 17.07 6.31 2.54
C GLU A 282 15.55 6.15 2.38
N LEU A 283 14.91 6.92 1.48
CA LEU A 283 13.46 6.87 1.25
C LEU A 283 13.03 5.76 0.27
N ILE A 284 13.87 5.40 -0.68
CA ILE A 284 13.58 4.38 -1.70
C ILE A 284 14.09 3.02 -1.21
N PRO A 285 13.32 1.93 -1.41
CA PRO A 285 13.77 0.61 -0.98
C PRO A 285 15.03 0.15 -1.72
N SER A 286 15.95 -0.49 -1.00
CA SER A 286 17.17 -1.09 -1.52
C SER A 286 16.89 -2.39 -2.29
N THR A 287 16.11 -2.26 -3.37
CA THR A 287 15.82 -3.40 -4.27
C THR A 287 16.83 -3.44 -5.42
N SER A 288 17.39 -4.62 -5.67
CA SER A 288 18.28 -4.87 -6.81
C SER A 288 17.53 -5.28 -8.08
N SER A 289 16.22 -5.54 -7.98
CA SER A 289 15.39 -6.03 -9.09
C SER A 289 15.31 -5.04 -10.25
N ALA A 290 15.29 -3.73 -9.96
CA ALA A 290 15.34 -2.69 -10.98
C ALA A 290 15.82 -1.35 -10.40
N VAL A 291 16.54 -0.57 -11.21
CA VAL A 291 16.89 0.82 -10.85
C VAL A 291 15.68 1.73 -11.12
N PRO A 292 15.14 2.43 -10.10
CA PRO A 292 14.00 3.33 -10.26
C PRO A 292 14.28 4.48 -11.23
N LEU A 293 13.22 5.02 -11.85
CA LEU A 293 13.32 6.16 -12.77
C LEU A 293 13.98 7.38 -12.11
N ILE A 294 13.60 7.72 -10.87
CA ILE A 294 14.26 8.79 -10.09
C ILE A 294 15.75 8.49 -9.89
N GLY A 295 16.11 7.25 -9.59
CA GLY A 295 17.52 6.85 -9.43
C GLY A 295 18.33 7.04 -10.70
N LYS A 296 17.79 6.69 -11.87
CA LYS A 296 18.42 6.94 -13.17
C LYS A 296 18.61 8.44 -13.43
N TYR A 297 17.59 9.25 -13.12
CA TYR A 297 17.66 10.70 -13.28
C TYR A 297 18.73 11.32 -12.38
N MET A 298 18.77 10.93 -11.10
CA MET A 298 19.75 11.42 -10.13
C MET A 298 21.18 10.99 -10.47
N LEU A 299 21.37 9.79 -10.97
CA LEU A 299 22.68 9.34 -11.43
C LEU A 299 23.13 10.15 -12.65
N PHE A 300 22.23 10.41 -13.60
CA PHE A 300 22.50 11.25 -14.76
C PHE A 300 22.89 12.68 -14.33
N THR A 301 22.14 13.30 -13.42
CA THR A 301 22.47 14.65 -12.92
C THR A 301 23.81 14.66 -12.18
N MET A 302 24.13 13.63 -11.39
CA MET A 302 25.41 13.52 -10.69
C MET A 302 26.60 13.45 -11.66
N VAL A 303 26.53 12.56 -12.67
CA VAL A 303 27.57 12.47 -13.71
C VAL A 303 27.73 13.80 -14.44
N PHE A 304 26.61 14.47 -14.71
CA PHE A 304 26.58 15.76 -15.39
C PHE A 304 27.21 16.89 -14.57
N VAL A 305 26.96 16.93 -13.26
CA VAL A 305 27.59 17.91 -12.34
C VAL A 305 29.10 17.68 -12.26
N ILE A 306 29.55 16.43 -12.18
CA ILE A 306 30.98 16.08 -12.17
C ILE A 306 31.65 16.54 -13.48
N ALA A 307 31.01 16.29 -14.62
CA ALA A 307 31.50 16.78 -15.91
C ALA A 307 31.58 18.31 -15.96
N SER A 308 30.58 19.02 -15.41
CA SER A 308 30.60 20.48 -15.29
C SER A 308 31.81 20.98 -14.48
N ILE A 309 32.12 20.36 -13.34
CA ILE A 309 33.29 20.72 -12.51
C ILE A 309 34.60 20.52 -13.28
N ILE A 310 34.76 19.39 -13.96
CA ILE A 310 35.99 19.12 -14.74
C ILE A 310 36.17 20.18 -15.84
N ILE A 311 35.09 20.51 -16.54
CA ILE A 311 35.12 21.50 -17.61
C ILE A 311 35.38 22.92 -17.06
N THR A 312 34.78 23.30 -15.93
CA THR A 312 35.03 24.61 -15.33
C THR A 312 36.49 24.77 -14.90
N VAL A 313 37.14 23.72 -14.40
CA VAL A 313 38.59 23.72 -14.13
C VAL A 313 39.39 23.95 -15.42
N ILE A 314 39.00 23.34 -16.54
CA ILE A 314 39.64 23.56 -17.85
C ILE A 314 39.44 25.01 -18.34
N VAL A 315 38.24 25.57 -18.18
CA VAL A 315 37.94 26.97 -18.50
C VAL A 315 38.82 27.91 -17.68
N ILE A 316 38.88 27.71 -16.36
CA ILE A 316 39.68 28.53 -15.45
C ILE A 316 41.17 28.42 -15.80
N ASN A 317 41.68 27.21 -16.08
CA ASN A 317 43.06 27.02 -16.52
C ASN A 317 43.34 27.81 -17.81
N THR A 318 42.44 27.72 -18.79
CA THR A 318 42.56 28.43 -20.07
C THR A 318 42.52 29.95 -19.89
N HIS A 319 41.64 30.45 -19.02
CA HIS A 319 41.52 31.88 -18.70
C HIS A 319 42.80 32.45 -18.08
N HIS A 320 43.45 31.72 -17.19
CA HIS A 320 44.69 32.15 -16.53
C HIS A 320 45.97 31.85 -17.33
N ARG A 321 45.87 31.32 -18.57
CA ARG A 321 47.05 31.18 -19.44
C ARG A 321 47.56 32.54 -19.87
N SER A 322 48.83 32.80 -19.55
CA SER A 322 49.54 33.98 -20.00
C SER A 322 50.24 33.73 -21.34
N PRO A 323 50.29 34.72 -22.26
CA PRO A 323 51.09 34.65 -23.48
C PRO A 323 52.59 34.38 -23.23
N SER A 324 53.08 34.68 -22.03
CA SER A 324 54.48 34.45 -21.63
C SER A 324 54.84 32.98 -21.37
N THR A 325 53.86 32.15 -21.02
CA THR A 325 54.10 30.74 -20.67
C THR A 325 53.52 29.77 -21.70
N HIS A 326 52.45 30.17 -22.40
CA HIS A 326 51.75 29.31 -23.37
C HIS A 326 51.51 30.04 -24.69
N VAL A 327 52.09 29.53 -25.77
CA VAL A 327 51.87 30.05 -27.13
C VAL A 327 50.54 29.52 -27.65
N MET A 328 49.67 30.41 -28.13
CA MET A 328 48.37 30.02 -28.67
C MET A 328 48.52 29.34 -30.02
N PRO A 329 47.95 28.13 -30.23
CA PRO A 329 47.99 27.43 -31.52
C PRO A 329 47.37 28.28 -32.64
N GLU A 330 47.86 28.14 -33.87
CA GLU A 330 47.42 28.97 -35.00
C GLU A 330 45.91 28.87 -35.29
N TRP A 331 45.30 27.70 -35.09
CA TRP A 331 43.86 27.51 -35.27
C TRP A 331 43.02 28.27 -34.23
N VAL A 332 43.51 28.41 -32.99
CA VAL A 332 42.85 29.23 -31.96
C VAL A 332 43.09 30.72 -32.23
N ARG A 333 44.31 31.08 -32.66
CA ARG A 333 44.68 32.47 -32.98
C ARG A 333 43.90 33.05 -34.17
N LYS A 334 43.49 32.20 -35.12
CA LYS A 334 42.56 32.59 -36.19
C LYS A 334 41.16 32.93 -35.69
N ALA A 335 40.75 32.41 -34.52
CA ALA A 335 39.41 32.57 -33.96
C ALA A 335 39.35 33.60 -32.82
N ALA A 336 40.45 33.83 -32.11
CA ALA A 336 40.53 34.73 -30.96
C ALA A 336 41.93 35.32 -30.84
N GLU A 337 42.04 36.58 -30.39
CA GLU A 337 43.33 37.24 -30.15
C GLU A 337 43.84 37.04 -28.70
N GLU A 338 42.94 36.79 -27.75
CA GLU A 338 43.26 36.65 -26.32
C GLU A 338 42.68 35.37 -25.70
N TRP A 339 43.45 34.74 -24.79
CA TRP A 339 43.02 33.55 -24.03
C TRP A 339 41.75 33.79 -23.19
N LYS A 340 41.54 35.03 -22.72
CA LYS A 340 40.31 35.41 -21.99
C LYS A 340 39.07 35.32 -22.89
N TYR A 341 39.17 35.79 -24.13
CA TYR A 341 38.10 35.70 -25.11
C TYR A 341 37.81 34.23 -25.48
N VAL A 342 38.85 33.40 -25.63
CA VAL A 342 38.70 31.95 -25.85
C VAL A 342 37.93 31.29 -24.70
N ALA A 343 38.28 31.59 -23.46
CA ALA A 343 37.60 31.05 -22.28
C ALA A 343 36.12 31.50 -22.22
N MET A 344 35.84 32.77 -22.51
CA MET A 344 34.48 33.32 -22.55
C MET A 344 33.61 32.67 -23.65
N VAL A 345 34.17 32.43 -24.84
CA VAL A 345 33.47 31.75 -25.95
C VAL A 345 33.20 30.29 -25.57
N MET A 346 34.18 29.62 -24.98
CA MET A 346 34.04 28.25 -24.48
C MET A 346 32.91 28.16 -23.45
N ASP A 347 32.85 29.08 -22.49
CA ASP A 347 31.78 29.18 -21.50
C ASP A 347 30.38 29.31 -22.13
N HIS A 348 30.21 30.19 -23.13
CA HIS A 348 28.91 30.38 -23.79
C HIS A 348 28.48 29.16 -24.62
N ILE A 349 29.42 28.50 -25.30
CA ILE A 349 29.14 27.26 -26.04
C ILE A 349 28.72 26.15 -25.06
N LEU A 350 29.49 25.99 -23.97
CA LEU A 350 29.22 25.00 -22.93
C LEU A 350 27.89 25.26 -22.25
N LEU A 351 27.53 26.51 -21.94
CA LEU A 351 26.22 26.86 -21.42
C LEU A 351 25.10 26.37 -22.34
N GLY A 352 25.19 26.66 -23.64
CA GLY A 352 24.19 26.22 -24.62
C GLY A 352 24.06 24.69 -24.70
N VAL A 353 25.19 23.99 -24.75
CA VAL A 353 25.23 22.51 -24.77
C VAL A 353 24.66 21.93 -23.48
N PHE A 354 25.05 22.46 -22.32
CA PHE A 354 24.61 21.96 -21.03
C PHE A 354 23.10 22.17 -20.83
N MET A 355 22.59 23.35 -21.16
CA MET A 355 21.15 23.63 -21.07
C MET A 355 20.33 22.74 -22.01
N LEU A 356 20.81 22.52 -23.23
CA LEU A 356 20.16 21.63 -24.19
C LEU A 356 20.12 20.18 -23.67
N VAL A 357 21.24 19.67 -23.16
CA VAL A 357 21.34 18.31 -22.61
C VAL A 357 20.46 18.16 -21.37
N CYS A 358 20.39 19.15 -20.49
CA CYS A 358 19.48 19.16 -19.34
C CYS A 358 18.01 19.05 -19.76
N ILE A 359 17.58 19.85 -20.75
CA ILE A 359 16.21 19.85 -21.24
C ILE A 359 15.88 18.50 -21.90
N ILE A 360 16.74 18.02 -22.80
CA ILE A 360 16.54 16.74 -23.49
C ILE A 360 16.56 15.58 -22.49
N GLY A 361 17.50 15.57 -21.54
CA GLY A 361 17.59 14.53 -20.52
C GLY A 361 16.35 14.48 -19.62
N THR A 362 15.85 15.64 -19.20
CA THR A 362 14.61 15.74 -18.43
C THR A 362 13.42 15.21 -19.24
N LEU A 363 13.27 15.64 -20.49
CA LEU A 363 12.20 15.17 -21.36
C LEU A 363 12.31 13.66 -21.63
N ALA A 364 13.51 13.14 -21.91
CA ALA A 364 13.71 11.72 -22.21
C ALA A 364 13.35 10.81 -21.02
N VAL A 365 13.65 11.24 -19.79
CA VAL A 365 13.34 10.48 -18.58
C VAL A 365 11.85 10.48 -18.27
N PHE A 366 11.18 11.64 -18.39
CA PHE A 366 9.80 11.78 -17.94
C PHE A 366 8.75 11.57 -19.04
N ALA A 367 9.06 11.84 -20.31
CA ALA A 367 8.09 11.81 -21.40
C ALA A 367 7.47 10.43 -21.62
N GLY A 368 8.26 9.35 -21.57
CA GLY A 368 7.76 7.99 -21.84
C GLY A 368 6.57 7.62 -20.97
N ARG A 369 6.66 7.86 -19.65
CA ARG A 369 5.59 7.51 -18.72
C ARG A 369 4.47 8.55 -18.64
N LEU A 370 4.79 9.84 -18.79
CA LEU A 370 3.75 10.89 -18.85
C LEU A 370 2.80 10.70 -20.05
N ILE A 371 3.32 10.25 -21.19
CA ILE A 371 2.50 9.93 -22.37
C ILE A 371 1.60 8.73 -22.09
N GLU A 372 2.11 7.67 -21.49
CA GLU A 372 1.32 6.48 -21.13
C GLU A 372 0.20 6.81 -20.12
N LEU A 373 0.49 7.64 -19.11
CA LEU A 373 -0.50 8.05 -18.12
C LEU A 373 -1.62 8.90 -18.73
N ASN A 374 -1.29 9.78 -19.68
CA ASN A 374 -2.27 10.61 -20.38
C ASN A 374 -3.14 9.81 -21.38
N GLN A 375 -2.75 8.58 -21.72
CA GLN A 375 -3.56 7.67 -22.53
C GLN A 375 -4.49 6.77 -21.69
N GLN A 376 -4.26 6.68 -20.37
CA GLN A 376 -5.02 5.84 -19.44
C GLN A 376 -6.11 6.59 -18.65
N GLY A 377 -6.07 7.92 -18.63
CA GLY A 377 -7.15 8.79 -18.14
C GLY A 377 -8.01 9.28 -19.29
#